data_AF-A0A8E2IR40-F1
#
_entry.id   AF-A0A8E2IR40-F1
#
_cell.length_a   1.000
_cell.length_b   1.000
_cell.length_c   1.000
_cell.angle_alpha   90.00
_cell.angle_beta   90.00
_cell.angle_gamma   90.00
#
_symmetry.space_group_name_H-M   'P 1'
#
loop_
_entity.id
_entity.type
_entity.pdbx_description
1 polymer ?
#
loop_
_entity_poly.entity_id
_entity_poly.type
_entity_poly.pdbx_seq_one_letter_code
_entity_poly.pdbx_strand_id
1 'polypeptide(L)'
;MTSEVMDWDGAYRQQGVFEGPPPWNIGEPQPELAALIAAGKVRSDVLDAGCGFAELSLALAAEGYTVVGIDITPTAVAAATKAAQERGLSTASFVQADITDFAGYPDGSEGRFATVLDSTLFHSLPVEGRDGYLRSVHRAAAPGARYYVLVFAKGAFPAEFEARPNEVDEDELRDAVSKYWEIDEIRPAFIHANVPQVPGAPFEMPPHPRDEKDRMMLPAYLLSAHKAG
;
A
#
# COMPACT_ATOMS: atom_id res chain seq x y z
N MET A 1 -15.25 22.20 -4.83
CA MET A 1 -15.64 21.39 -3.66
C MET A 1 -14.38 20.66 -3.26
N THR A 2 -13.85 20.95 -2.07
CA THR A 2 -12.69 20.23 -1.53
C THR A 2 -13.10 18.79 -1.34
N SER A 3 -12.46 17.83 -2.02
CA SER A 3 -12.67 16.42 -1.72
C SER A 3 -12.34 16.23 -0.24
N GLU A 4 -13.32 15.84 0.56
CA GLU A 4 -13.07 15.52 1.95
C GLU A 4 -12.03 14.39 1.99
N VAL A 5 -10.88 14.67 2.59
CA VAL A 5 -9.82 13.69 2.80
C VAL A 5 -10.40 12.60 3.70
N MET A 6 -10.26 11.33 3.30
CA MET A 6 -10.76 10.19 4.08
C MET A 6 -10.20 10.24 5.51
N ASP A 7 -11.07 10.07 6.52
CA ASP A 7 -10.65 9.87 7.90
C ASP A 7 -10.10 8.44 8.08
N TRP A 8 -8.82 8.28 7.77
CA TRP A 8 -8.12 7.00 7.86
C TRP A 8 -8.08 6.45 9.29
N ASP A 9 -7.91 7.31 10.29
CA ASP A 9 -7.82 6.89 11.69
C ASP A 9 -9.19 6.42 12.21
N GLY A 10 -10.27 7.11 11.82
CA GLY A 10 -11.65 6.65 12.02
C GLY A 10 -11.94 5.30 11.36
N ALA A 11 -11.45 5.07 10.14
CA ALA A 11 -11.58 3.77 9.46
C ALA A 11 -10.89 2.64 10.25
N TYR A 12 -9.65 2.85 10.74
CA TYR A 12 -8.94 1.85 11.53
C TYR A 12 -9.54 1.63 12.93
N ARG A 13 -10.20 2.64 13.50
CA ARG A 13 -11.02 2.49 14.72
C ARG A 13 -12.34 1.78 14.49
N GLN A 14 -12.70 1.50 13.22
CA GLN A 14 -14.01 1.00 12.81
C GLN A 14 -15.15 1.95 13.23
N GLN A 15 -14.86 3.26 13.19
CA GLN A 15 -15.77 4.35 13.55
C GLN A 15 -16.20 5.17 12.31
N GLY A 16 -16.06 4.60 11.11
CA GLY A 16 -16.28 5.28 9.84
C GLY A 16 -17.36 4.64 8.98
N VAL A 17 -17.18 4.73 7.66
CA VAL A 17 -18.17 4.31 6.64
C VAL A 17 -18.31 2.78 6.54
N PHE A 18 -17.34 2.02 7.03
CA PHE A 18 -17.31 0.57 6.88
C PHE A 18 -17.88 -0.13 8.12
N GLU A 19 -18.74 -1.13 7.90
CA GLU A 19 -19.13 -2.08 8.94
C GLU A 19 -18.01 -3.11 9.14
N GLY A 20 -17.27 -3.00 10.26
CA GLY A 20 -16.15 -3.90 10.60
C GLY A 20 -14.78 -3.40 10.14
N PRO A 21 -13.77 -4.30 10.01
CA PRO A 21 -12.44 -3.93 9.53
C PRO A 21 -12.50 -3.29 8.13
N PRO A 22 -11.58 -2.36 7.81
CA PRO A 22 -11.54 -1.75 6.48
C PRO A 22 -11.45 -2.77 5.35
N PRO A 23 -12.08 -2.54 4.17
CA PRO A 23 -12.12 -3.51 3.07
C PRO A 23 -10.76 -3.98 2.56
N TRP A 24 -9.73 -3.12 2.66
CA TRP A 24 -8.36 -3.44 2.26
C TRP A 24 -7.63 -4.34 3.27
N ASN A 25 -8.12 -4.43 4.51
CA ASN A 25 -7.57 -5.36 5.49
C ASN A 25 -8.11 -6.77 5.24
N ILE A 26 -7.36 -7.55 4.48
CA ILE A 26 -7.70 -8.93 4.12
C ILE A 26 -7.08 -9.98 5.06
N GLY A 27 -6.39 -9.56 6.12
CA GLY A 27 -5.77 -10.43 7.14
C GLY A 27 -4.51 -11.18 6.68
N GLU A 28 -3.97 -10.82 5.51
CA GLU A 28 -2.73 -11.37 4.94
C GLU A 28 -2.16 -10.40 3.90
N PRO A 29 -0.93 -10.58 3.41
CA PRO A 29 -0.41 -9.77 2.31
C PRO A 29 -1.26 -9.90 1.05
N GLN A 30 -1.35 -8.83 0.25
CA GLN A 30 -1.96 -8.91 -1.09
C GLN A 30 -1.29 -10.02 -1.90
N PRO A 31 -2.04 -10.91 -2.59
CA PRO A 31 -1.46 -12.07 -3.28
C PRO A 31 -0.33 -11.74 -4.25
N GLU A 32 -0.42 -10.59 -4.93
CA GLU A 32 0.62 -10.11 -5.85
C GLU A 32 1.95 -9.81 -5.14
N LEU A 33 1.89 -9.26 -3.92
CA LEU A 33 3.08 -8.99 -3.12
C LEU A 33 3.59 -10.26 -2.44
N ALA A 34 2.70 -11.15 -1.99
CA ALA A 34 3.07 -12.47 -1.48
C ALA A 34 3.86 -13.28 -2.53
N ALA A 35 3.44 -13.22 -3.81
CA ALA A 35 4.14 -13.87 -4.91
C ALA A 35 5.56 -13.30 -5.13
N LEU A 36 5.77 -11.99 -4.97
CA LEU A 36 7.10 -11.38 -5.03
C LEU A 36 8.01 -11.86 -3.88
N ILE A 37 7.47 -11.97 -2.67
CA ILE A 37 8.19 -12.48 -1.50
C ILE A 37 8.64 -13.92 -1.76
N ALA A 38 7.70 -14.79 -2.13
CA ALA A 38 7.98 -16.20 -2.42
C ALA A 38 8.98 -16.40 -3.58
N ALA A 39 9.00 -15.48 -4.56
CA ALA A 39 9.95 -15.50 -5.66
C ALA A 39 11.35 -14.95 -5.30
N GLY A 40 11.61 -14.62 -4.03
CA GLY A 40 12.90 -14.06 -3.58
C GLY A 40 13.18 -12.67 -4.15
N LYS A 41 12.13 -11.92 -4.48
CA LYS A 41 12.25 -10.60 -5.12
C LYS A 41 12.43 -9.46 -4.12
N VAL A 42 12.25 -9.72 -2.84
CA VAL A 42 12.42 -8.77 -1.73
C VAL A 42 13.79 -8.95 -1.07
N ARG A 43 14.39 -7.85 -0.61
CA ARG A 43 15.66 -7.79 0.11
C ARG A 43 15.56 -6.79 1.26
N SER A 44 16.12 -7.14 2.42
CA SER A 44 16.24 -6.22 3.55
C SER A 44 17.33 -5.15 3.32
N ASP A 45 17.18 -3.95 3.88
CA ASP A 45 16.04 -3.50 4.70
C ASP A 45 14.81 -3.16 3.83
N VAL A 46 13.60 -3.42 4.34
CA VAL A 46 12.33 -3.17 3.62
C VAL A 46 11.61 -1.97 4.22
N LEU A 47 11.13 -1.07 3.36
CA LEU A 47 10.15 -0.04 3.71
C LEU A 47 8.75 -0.49 3.25
N ASP A 48 7.82 -0.63 4.18
CA ASP A 48 6.39 -0.85 3.92
C ASP A 48 5.67 0.50 4.02
N ALA A 49 5.36 1.09 2.86
CA ALA A 49 4.79 2.42 2.77
C ALA A 49 3.26 2.36 2.92
N GLY A 50 2.72 3.00 3.96
CA GLY A 50 1.29 2.94 4.28
C GLY A 50 0.92 1.59 4.87
N CYS A 51 1.65 1.13 5.89
CA CYS A 51 1.62 -0.27 6.32
C CYS A 51 0.26 -0.72 6.90
N GLY A 52 -0.62 0.20 7.31
CA GLY A 52 -1.90 -0.11 7.93
C GLY A 52 -1.75 -1.05 9.13
N PHE A 53 -2.58 -2.09 9.21
CA PHE A 53 -2.46 -3.14 10.24
C PHE A 53 -1.28 -4.09 10.05
N ALA A 54 -0.40 -3.81 9.07
CA ALA A 54 0.92 -4.39 8.91
C ALA A 54 0.97 -5.87 8.53
N GLU A 55 -0.08 -6.43 7.92
CA GLU A 55 -0.07 -7.85 7.52
C GLU A 55 1.10 -8.19 6.59
N LEU A 56 1.47 -7.27 5.68
CA LEU A 56 2.66 -7.39 4.82
C LEU A 56 3.95 -7.38 5.64
N SER A 57 4.16 -6.34 6.46
CA SER A 57 5.33 -6.21 7.33
C SER A 57 5.52 -7.40 8.28
N LEU A 58 4.42 -7.89 8.88
CA LEU A 58 4.46 -9.01 9.83
C LEU A 58 4.79 -10.33 9.11
N ALA A 59 4.26 -10.56 7.90
CA ALA A 59 4.62 -11.72 7.09
C ALA A 59 6.09 -11.72 6.70
N LEU A 60 6.61 -10.58 6.25
CA LEU A 60 8.04 -10.41 5.95
C LEU A 60 8.92 -10.64 7.18
N ALA A 61 8.57 -10.06 8.34
CA ALA A 61 9.36 -10.26 9.55
C ALA A 61 9.34 -11.73 10.01
N ALA A 62 8.23 -12.44 9.82
CA ALA A 62 8.16 -13.88 10.10
C ALA A 62 9.07 -14.73 9.19
N GLU A 63 9.38 -14.25 7.99
CA GLU A 63 10.38 -14.84 7.08
C GLU A 63 11.82 -14.36 7.34
N GLY A 64 12.04 -13.52 8.38
CA GLY A 64 13.36 -13.06 8.79
C GLY A 64 13.83 -11.76 8.12
N TYR A 65 12.96 -11.07 7.38
CA TYR A 65 13.28 -9.74 6.86
C TYR A 65 13.27 -8.68 7.97
N THR A 66 14.14 -7.68 7.85
CA THR A 66 14.06 -6.41 8.58
C THR A 66 13.12 -5.46 7.84
N VAL A 67 12.08 -4.98 8.54
CA VAL A 67 11.02 -4.14 7.97
C VAL A 67 10.77 -2.91 8.83
N VAL A 68 10.63 -1.77 8.17
CA VAL A 68 10.10 -0.54 8.76
C VAL A 68 8.78 -0.21 8.07
N GLY A 69 7.68 -0.22 8.81
CA GLY A 69 6.39 0.26 8.35
C GLY A 69 6.15 1.71 8.74
N ILE A 70 5.69 2.53 7.80
CA ILE A 70 5.26 3.91 8.07
C ILE A 70 3.79 4.03 7.71
N ASP A 71 3.00 4.59 8.63
CA ASP A 71 1.60 4.92 8.40
C ASP A 71 1.26 6.26 9.06
N ILE A 72 0.34 7.02 8.47
CA ILE A 72 -0.08 8.32 9.03
C ILE A 72 -0.95 8.14 10.28
N THR A 73 -1.56 6.97 10.43
CA THR A 73 -2.58 6.74 11.46
C THR A 73 -1.98 6.16 12.75
N PRO A 74 -2.20 6.82 13.90
CA PRO A 74 -1.69 6.32 15.18
C PRO A 74 -2.33 4.99 15.57
N THR A 75 -3.61 4.78 15.22
CA THR A 75 -4.34 3.55 15.53
C THR A 75 -3.73 2.34 14.81
N ALA A 76 -3.40 2.45 13.52
CA ALA A 76 -2.80 1.35 12.78
C ALA A 76 -1.39 1.03 13.29
N VAL A 77 -0.56 2.06 13.53
CA VAL A 77 0.79 1.89 14.09
C VAL A 77 0.77 1.21 15.46
N ALA A 78 -0.15 1.60 16.35
CA ALA A 78 -0.30 0.96 17.65
C ALA A 78 -0.71 -0.52 17.53
N ALA A 79 -1.65 -0.83 16.63
CA ALA A 79 -2.09 -2.20 16.38
C ALA A 79 -0.97 -3.07 15.76
N ALA A 80 -0.26 -2.55 14.77
CA ALA A 80 0.88 -3.20 14.13
C ALA A 80 2.00 -3.50 15.15
N THR A 81 2.34 -2.51 15.98
CA THR A 81 3.36 -2.65 17.04
C THR A 81 2.97 -3.73 18.04
N LYS A 82 1.72 -3.73 18.49
CA LYS A 82 1.20 -4.77 19.40
C LYS A 82 1.28 -6.15 18.75
N ALA A 83 0.85 -6.29 17.50
CA ALA A 83 0.88 -7.56 16.78
C ALA A 83 2.30 -8.12 16.62
N ALA A 84 3.28 -7.27 16.29
CA ALA A 84 4.69 -7.69 16.22
C ALA A 84 5.22 -8.16 17.58
N GLN A 85 4.89 -7.46 18.67
CA GLN A 85 5.30 -7.85 20.03
C GLN A 85 4.69 -9.19 20.44
N GLU A 86 3.39 -9.39 20.23
CA GLU A 86 2.69 -10.64 20.55
C GLU A 86 3.23 -11.84 19.77
N ARG A 87 3.71 -11.61 18.53
CA ARG A 87 4.31 -12.64 17.67
C ARG A 87 5.83 -12.78 17.84
N GLY A 88 6.47 -11.97 18.69
CA GLY A 88 7.92 -11.99 18.91
C GLY A 88 8.75 -11.53 17.69
N LEU A 89 8.17 -10.71 16.80
CA LEU A 89 8.78 -10.26 15.56
C LEU A 89 9.61 -8.99 15.77
N SER A 90 10.80 -9.14 16.34
CA SER A 90 11.68 -8.00 16.69
C SER A 90 12.32 -7.29 15.50
N THR A 91 12.21 -7.82 14.29
CA THR A 91 12.73 -7.23 13.06
C THR A 91 11.72 -6.33 12.33
N ALA A 92 10.49 -6.23 12.83
CA ALA A 92 9.49 -5.27 12.36
C ALA A 92 9.39 -4.08 13.33
N SER A 93 9.49 -2.86 12.80
CA SER A 93 9.21 -1.63 13.54
C SER A 93 8.24 -0.74 12.78
N PHE A 94 7.43 0.02 13.52
CA PHE A 94 6.36 0.84 12.96
C PHE A 94 6.45 2.26 13.48
N VAL A 95 6.29 3.23 12.59
CA VAL A 95 6.39 4.65 12.92
C VAL A 95 5.21 5.42 12.35
N GLN A 96 4.64 6.28 13.18
CA GLN A 96 3.61 7.22 12.76
C GLN A 96 4.29 8.41 12.07
N ALA A 97 4.11 8.55 10.75
CA ALA A 97 4.61 9.69 10.00
C ALA A 97 3.82 9.90 8.71
N ASP A 98 3.88 11.13 8.18
CA ASP A 98 3.45 11.40 6.81
C ASP A 98 4.53 10.88 5.84
N ILE A 99 4.19 9.83 5.11
CA ILE A 99 5.09 9.19 4.13
C ILE A 99 5.51 10.15 3.01
N THR A 100 4.75 11.22 2.75
CA THR A 100 5.03 12.21 1.71
C THR A 100 6.11 13.20 2.13
N ASP A 101 6.36 13.34 3.44
CA ASP A 101 7.38 14.21 4.00
C ASP A 101 8.53 13.41 4.63
N PHE A 102 9.67 13.40 3.94
CA PHE A 102 10.86 12.71 4.42
C PHE A 102 11.35 13.20 5.79
N ALA A 103 11.03 14.43 6.22
CA ALA A 103 11.42 14.92 7.54
C ALA A 103 10.79 14.13 8.69
N GLY A 104 9.67 13.44 8.46
CA GLY A 104 9.02 12.58 9.44
C GLY A 104 9.57 11.15 9.50
N TYR A 105 10.49 10.78 8.60
CA TYR A 105 11.02 9.41 8.56
C TYR A 105 11.96 9.15 9.74
N PRO A 106 12.08 7.89 10.20
CA PRO A 106 13.01 7.54 11.26
C PRO A 106 14.46 7.93 10.93
N ASP A 107 15.23 8.31 11.93
CA ASP A 107 16.65 8.62 11.75
C ASP A 107 17.40 7.48 11.05
N GLY A 108 18.26 7.84 10.09
CA GLY A 108 19.02 6.88 9.28
C GLY A 108 18.21 6.21 8.16
N SER A 109 17.03 6.71 7.82
CA SER A 109 16.24 6.19 6.70
C SER A 109 16.78 6.55 5.30
N GLU A 110 17.64 7.57 5.19
CA GLU A 110 18.16 8.02 3.88
C GLU A 110 19.09 6.98 3.26
N GLY A 111 18.77 6.54 2.04
CA GLY A 111 19.58 5.55 1.32
C GLY A 111 19.63 4.16 1.96
N ARG A 112 18.68 3.81 2.83
CA ARG A 112 18.71 2.60 3.66
C ARG A 112 18.07 1.38 3.01
N PHE A 113 16.88 1.56 2.42
CA PHE A 113 16.01 0.44 2.11
C PHE A 113 16.38 -0.21 0.77
N ALA A 114 16.65 -1.52 0.77
CA ALA A 114 16.90 -2.29 -0.44
C ALA A 114 15.61 -2.66 -1.19
N THR A 115 14.47 -2.63 -0.50
CA THR A 115 13.14 -2.79 -1.11
C THR A 115 12.15 -1.80 -0.52
N VAL A 116 11.36 -1.15 -1.38
CA VAL A 116 10.19 -0.37 -1.01
C VAL A 116 8.96 -1.09 -1.55
N LEU A 117 7.99 -1.35 -0.67
CA LEU A 117 6.71 -1.95 -1.01
C LEU A 117 5.59 -0.96 -0.74
N ASP A 118 4.73 -0.76 -1.72
CA ASP A 118 3.47 -0.03 -1.61
C ASP A 118 2.32 -0.99 -1.92
N SER A 119 1.59 -1.35 -0.86
CA SER A 119 0.35 -2.09 -0.97
C SER A 119 -0.81 -1.13 -0.84
N THR A 120 -1.23 -0.52 -1.95
CA THR A 120 -2.47 0.29 -2.06
C THR A 120 -2.43 1.68 -1.40
N LEU A 121 -1.24 2.26 -1.21
CA LEU A 121 -1.09 3.63 -0.69
C LEU A 121 -1.09 4.68 -1.82
N PHE A 122 -0.37 4.45 -2.92
CA PHE A 122 -0.22 5.45 -4.00
C PHE A 122 -1.56 6.01 -4.54
N HIS A 123 -2.58 5.17 -4.66
CA HIS A 123 -3.92 5.61 -5.07
C HIS A 123 -4.74 6.24 -3.94
N SER A 124 -4.37 5.98 -2.69
CA SER A 124 -5.02 6.53 -1.50
C SER A 124 -4.56 7.95 -1.21
N LEU A 125 -3.40 8.35 -1.73
CA LEU A 125 -2.91 9.72 -1.68
C LEU A 125 -3.71 10.64 -2.61
N PRO A 126 -3.95 11.91 -2.20
CA PRO A 126 -4.33 12.96 -3.14
C PRO A 126 -3.34 13.05 -4.29
N VAL A 127 -3.81 13.39 -5.50
CA VAL A 127 -2.97 13.41 -6.71
C VAL A 127 -1.77 14.34 -6.53
N GLU A 128 -1.97 15.48 -5.87
CA GLU A 128 -0.94 16.46 -5.53
C GLU A 128 0.12 15.93 -4.54
N GLY A 129 -0.22 14.92 -3.73
CA GLY A 129 0.70 14.30 -2.76
C GLY A 129 1.61 13.22 -3.35
N ARG A 130 1.26 12.68 -4.52
CA ARG A 130 1.99 11.57 -5.16
C ARG A 130 3.44 11.89 -5.49
N ASP A 131 3.72 13.12 -5.92
CA ASP A 131 5.09 13.56 -6.24
C ASP A 131 5.96 13.65 -4.97
N GLY A 132 5.39 14.15 -3.88
CA GLY A 132 6.05 14.17 -2.56
C GLY A 132 6.35 12.78 -2.04
N TYR A 133 5.36 11.89 -2.12
CA TYR A 133 5.53 10.48 -1.80
C TYR A 133 6.66 9.82 -2.60
N LEU A 134 6.62 9.87 -3.93
CA LEU A 134 7.62 9.22 -4.78
C LEU A 134 9.03 9.72 -4.50
N ARG A 135 9.20 11.03 -4.31
CA ARG A 135 10.48 11.63 -3.93
C ARG A 135 10.97 11.14 -2.57
N SER A 136 10.08 11.07 -1.57
CA SER A 136 10.44 10.67 -0.21
C SER A 136 10.82 9.20 -0.13
N VAL A 137 10.06 8.29 -0.75
CA VAL A 137 10.44 6.87 -0.79
C VAL A 137 11.67 6.62 -1.65
N HIS A 138 11.86 7.36 -2.75
CA HIS A 138 13.09 7.30 -3.54
C HIS A 138 14.31 7.79 -2.74
N ARG A 139 14.17 8.82 -1.91
CA ARG A 139 15.25 9.28 -1.00
C ARG A 139 15.58 8.24 0.06
N ALA A 140 14.58 7.56 0.61
CA ALA A 140 14.77 6.49 1.58
C ALA A 140 15.45 5.25 1.00
N ALA A 141 15.27 5.02 -0.30
CA ALA A 141 15.79 3.84 -1.00
C ALA A 141 17.31 3.86 -1.21
N ALA A 142 17.96 2.73 -0.96
CA ALA A 142 19.38 2.51 -1.27
C ALA A 142 19.64 2.52 -2.80
N PRO A 143 20.87 2.79 -3.26
CA PRO A 143 21.25 2.57 -4.66
C PRO A 143 20.95 1.12 -5.08
N GLY A 144 20.32 0.92 -6.25
CA GLY A 144 19.90 -0.41 -6.71
C GLY A 144 18.75 -1.05 -5.91
N ALA A 145 18.04 -0.26 -5.09
CA ALA A 145 16.84 -0.71 -4.41
C ALA A 145 15.72 -1.00 -5.39
N ARG A 146 14.85 -1.95 -5.03
CA ARG A 146 13.64 -2.27 -5.79
C ARG A 146 12.44 -1.53 -5.22
N TYR A 147 11.55 -1.10 -6.11
CA TYR A 147 10.27 -0.52 -5.76
C TYR A 147 9.17 -1.35 -6.40
N TYR A 148 8.18 -1.73 -5.58
CA TYR A 148 6.96 -2.36 -6.06
C TYR A 148 5.76 -1.57 -5.57
N VAL A 149 4.84 -1.29 -6.49
CA VAL A 149 3.58 -0.61 -6.18
C VAL A 149 2.41 -1.34 -6.81
N LEU A 150 1.43 -1.66 -5.97
CA LEU A 150 0.16 -2.27 -6.37
C LEU A 150 -0.95 -1.21 -6.28
N VAL A 151 -1.52 -0.85 -7.43
CA VAL A 151 -2.41 0.31 -7.58
C VAL A 151 -3.66 -0.03 -8.39
N PHE A 152 -4.83 0.52 -8.02
CA PHE A 152 -6.06 0.30 -8.78
C PHE A 152 -5.97 0.85 -10.21
N ALA A 153 -6.42 0.06 -11.17
CA ALA A 153 -6.55 0.46 -12.56
C ALA A 153 -7.88 1.19 -12.79
N LYS A 154 -7.95 2.09 -13.77
CA LYS A 154 -9.21 2.70 -14.22
C LYS A 154 -10.25 1.64 -14.55
N GLY A 155 -11.45 1.78 -13.99
CA GLY A 155 -12.55 0.81 -14.13
C GLY A 155 -12.59 -0.25 -13.02
N ALA A 156 -11.74 -0.12 -11.99
CA ALA A 156 -11.86 -0.91 -10.77
C ALA A 156 -13.16 -0.57 -10.01
N PHE A 157 -13.60 0.68 -10.07
CA PHE A 157 -14.81 1.15 -9.38
C PHE A 157 -15.83 1.75 -10.35
N PRO A 158 -17.12 1.84 -9.96
CA PRO A 158 -18.14 2.56 -10.72
C PRO A 158 -17.77 4.04 -10.88
N ALA A 159 -18.08 4.61 -12.05
CA ALA A 159 -17.79 6.01 -12.33
C ALA A 159 -18.56 6.97 -11.41
N GLU A 160 -19.73 6.52 -10.92
CA GLU A 160 -20.64 7.23 -10.02
C GLU A 160 -20.18 7.18 -8.56
N PHE A 161 -19.18 6.35 -8.22
CA PHE A 161 -18.63 6.30 -6.88
C PHE A 161 -17.66 7.47 -6.69
N GLU A 162 -18.16 8.60 -6.18
CA GLU A 162 -17.39 9.86 -6.06
C GLU A 162 -16.25 9.79 -5.04
N ALA A 163 -16.40 9.00 -3.97
CA ALA A 163 -15.40 8.83 -2.91
C ALA A 163 -14.48 7.61 -3.14
N ARG A 164 -14.29 7.20 -4.40
CA ARG A 164 -13.44 6.06 -4.76
C ARG A 164 -11.95 6.39 -4.62
N PRO A 165 -11.08 5.37 -4.43
CA PRO A 165 -9.64 5.54 -4.57
C PRO A 165 -9.25 6.13 -5.94
N ASN A 166 -8.12 6.83 -6.00
CA ASN A 166 -7.64 7.43 -7.25
C ASN A 166 -7.07 6.33 -8.17
N GLU A 167 -7.88 5.87 -9.12
CA GLU A 167 -7.47 4.94 -10.18
C GLU A 167 -6.43 5.55 -11.12
N VAL A 168 -5.65 4.71 -11.80
CA VAL A 168 -4.68 5.11 -12.84
C VAL A 168 -4.82 4.27 -14.09
N ASP A 169 -4.48 4.81 -15.25
CA ASP A 169 -4.05 3.98 -16.38
C ASP A 169 -2.54 3.72 -16.36
N GLU A 170 -2.07 2.91 -17.31
CA GLU A 170 -0.65 2.56 -17.40
C GLU A 170 0.23 3.78 -17.69
N ASP A 171 -0.22 4.69 -18.56
CA ASP A 171 0.55 5.87 -18.96
C ASP A 171 0.68 6.86 -17.79
N GLU A 172 -0.40 7.11 -17.04
CA GLU A 172 -0.39 7.95 -15.84
C GLU A 172 0.54 7.39 -14.76
N LEU A 173 0.51 6.07 -14.55
CA LEU A 173 1.39 5.42 -13.59
C LEU A 173 2.86 5.52 -14.04
N ARG A 174 3.12 5.27 -15.33
CA ARG A 174 4.45 5.36 -15.93
C ARG A 174 5.02 6.77 -15.84
N ASP A 175 4.23 7.78 -16.22
CA ASP A 175 4.63 9.19 -16.19
C ASP A 175 4.92 9.69 -14.77
N ALA A 176 4.17 9.20 -13.76
CA ALA A 176 4.43 9.56 -12.38
C ALA A 176 5.72 8.92 -11.85
N VAL A 177 5.86 7.60 -12.01
CA VAL A 177 6.95 6.82 -11.39
C VAL A 177 8.29 7.03 -12.09
N SER A 178 8.31 7.19 -13.42
CA SER A 178 9.54 7.36 -14.22
C SER A 178 10.30 8.66 -13.94
N LYS A 179 9.69 9.62 -13.22
CA LYS A 179 10.38 10.83 -12.74
C LYS A 179 11.51 10.52 -11.76
N TYR A 180 11.42 9.40 -11.04
CA TYR A 180 12.32 9.05 -9.95
C TYR A 180 12.91 7.65 -10.07
N TRP A 181 12.19 6.71 -10.69
CA TRP A 181 12.57 5.30 -10.74
C TRP A 181 12.72 4.81 -12.18
N GLU A 182 13.64 3.89 -12.41
CA GLU A 182 13.75 3.15 -13.67
C GLU A 182 12.73 2.02 -13.67
N ILE A 183 11.71 2.12 -14.52
CA ILE A 183 10.60 1.15 -14.56
C ILE A 183 11.05 -0.12 -15.28
N ASP A 184 10.94 -1.26 -14.61
CA ASP A 184 11.26 -2.57 -15.17
C ASP A 184 10.04 -3.18 -15.88
N GLU A 185 8.87 -3.11 -15.25
CA GLU A 185 7.63 -3.69 -15.75
C GLU A 185 6.42 -2.94 -15.16
N ILE A 186 5.37 -2.80 -15.98
CA ILE A 186 4.02 -2.54 -15.51
C ILE A 186 3.16 -3.65 -16.08
N ARG A 187 2.47 -4.41 -15.24
CA ARG A 187 1.58 -5.48 -15.68
C ARG A 187 0.21 -5.41 -15.03
N PRO A 188 -0.85 -5.87 -15.72
CA PRO A 188 -2.13 -6.10 -15.08
C PRO A 188 -2.00 -7.02 -13.85
N ALA A 189 -2.79 -6.73 -12.84
CA ALA A 189 -2.81 -7.40 -11.55
C ALA A 189 -4.20 -7.29 -10.92
N PHE A 190 -4.36 -7.85 -9.71
CA PHE A 190 -5.58 -7.67 -8.91
C PHE A 190 -5.27 -7.21 -7.49
N ILE A 191 -6.11 -6.32 -6.97
CA ILE A 191 -6.20 -6.01 -5.55
C ILE A 191 -7.39 -6.77 -4.96
N HIS A 192 -7.15 -7.53 -3.91
CA HIS A 192 -8.17 -8.31 -3.22
C HIS A 192 -8.75 -7.47 -2.09
N ALA A 193 -10.08 -7.38 -2.02
CA ALA A 193 -10.75 -6.59 -1.00
C ALA A 193 -12.00 -7.28 -0.44
N ASN A 194 -12.23 -7.10 0.86
CA ASN A 194 -13.46 -7.45 1.57
C ASN A 194 -14.51 -6.37 1.31
N VAL A 195 -15.01 -6.27 0.08
CA VAL A 195 -16.03 -5.27 -0.29
C VAL A 195 -17.37 -5.72 0.28
N PRO A 196 -17.95 -5.00 1.28
CA PRO A 196 -19.25 -5.36 1.81
C PRO A 196 -20.31 -5.21 0.71
N GLN A 197 -21.22 -6.18 0.64
CA GLN A 197 -22.46 -6.00 -0.11
C GLN A 197 -23.31 -5.00 0.67
N VAL A 198 -23.51 -3.80 0.13
CA VAL A 198 -24.37 -2.78 0.74
C VAL A 198 -25.73 -2.81 0.03
N PRO A 199 -26.78 -3.42 0.62
CA PRO A 199 -28.10 -3.44 0.00
C PRO A 199 -28.63 -2.02 -0.18
N GLY A 200 -29.05 -1.67 -1.40
CA GLY A 200 -29.56 -0.33 -1.71
C GLY A 200 -28.47 0.74 -1.87
N ALA A 201 -27.21 0.35 -2.07
CA ALA A 201 -26.17 1.28 -2.50
C ALA A 201 -26.62 2.05 -3.75
N PRO A 202 -26.29 3.35 -3.86
CA PRO A 202 -26.69 4.17 -5.01
C PRO A 202 -25.95 3.81 -6.30
N PHE A 203 -25.03 2.86 -6.24
CA PHE A 203 -24.25 2.33 -7.36
C PHE A 203 -24.09 0.82 -7.22
N GLU A 204 -23.96 0.14 -8.36
CA GLU A 204 -23.60 -1.28 -8.42
C GLU A 204 -22.11 -1.40 -8.75
N MET A 205 -21.39 -2.25 -8.02
CA MET A 205 -20.00 -2.57 -8.38
C MET A 205 -19.95 -3.29 -9.74
N PRO A 206 -18.94 -3.04 -10.58
CA PRO A 206 -18.80 -3.78 -11.82
C PRO A 206 -18.61 -5.28 -11.53
N PRO A 207 -18.98 -6.17 -12.47
CA PRO A 207 -18.81 -7.60 -12.28
C PRO A 207 -17.33 -7.96 -12.29
N HIS A 208 -16.75 -8.05 -11.09
CA HIS A 208 -15.36 -8.45 -10.88
C HIS A 208 -15.28 -9.91 -10.42
N PRO A 209 -14.21 -10.64 -10.80
CA PRO A 209 -13.99 -11.98 -10.29
C PRO A 209 -13.81 -11.98 -8.77
N ARG A 210 -13.95 -13.15 -8.17
CA ARG A 210 -13.69 -13.37 -6.74
C ARG A 210 -12.65 -14.46 -6.57
N ASP A 211 -11.88 -14.36 -5.50
CA ASP A 211 -10.91 -15.39 -5.15
C ASP A 211 -11.54 -16.52 -4.32
N GLU A 212 -10.73 -17.50 -3.93
CA GLU A 212 -11.17 -18.68 -3.17
C GLU A 212 -11.72 -18.35 -1.77
N LYS A 213 -11.44 -17.15 -1.25
CA LYS A 213 -11.95 -16.64 0.04
C LYS A 213 -13.15 -15.71 -0.15
N ASP A 214 -13.75 -15.72 -1.34
CA ASP A 214 -14.86 -14.85 -1.75
C ASP A 214 -14.52 -13.35 -1.75
N ARG A 215 -13.23 -12.97 -1.80
CA ARG A 215 -12.84 -11.55 -1.87
C ARG A 215 -12.95 -11.05 -3.30
N MET A 216 -13.44 -9.82 -3.47
CA MET A 216 -13.52 -9.19 -4.79
C MET A 216 -12.12 -8.89 -5.31
N MET A 217 -11.85 -9.26 -6.57
CA MET A 217 -10.60 -9.04 -7.26
C MET A 217 -10.73 -7.82 -8.18
N LEU A 218 -10.32 -6.67 -7.68
CA LEU A 218 -10.42 -5.38 -8.37
C LEU A 218 -9.25 -5.23 -9.35
N PRO A 219 -9.50 -4.84 -10.62
CA PRO A 219 -8.46 -4.55 -11.60
C PRO A 219 -7.40 -3.59 -11.06
N ALA A 220 -6.13 -3.96 -11.25
CA ALA A 220 -4.99 -3.22 -10.74
C ALA A 220 -3.81 -3.31 -11.72
N TYR A 221 -2.79 -2.52 -11.44
CA TYR A 221 -1.44 -2.70 -11.97
C TYR A 221 -0.49 -3.04 -10.84
N LEU A 222 0.40 -4.01 -11.11
CA LEU A 222 1.63 -4.16 -10.35
C LEU A 222 2.76 -3.56 -11.19
N LEU A 223 3.42 -2.55 -10.64
CA LEU A 223 4.62 -1.98 -11.22
C LEU A 223 5.83 -2.44 -10.42
N SER A 224 6.88 -2.86 -11.12
CA SER A 224 8.22 -3.07 -10.57
C SER A 224 9.20 -2.09 -11.19
N ALA A 225 10.04 -1.49 -10.34
CA ALA A 225 11.07 -0.55 -10.76
C ALA A 225 12.32 -0.68 -9.87
N HIS A 226 13.40 -0.02 -10.27
CA HIS A 226 14.60 0.07 -9.48
C HIS A 226 15.18 1.49 -9.44
N LYS A 227 15.89 1.78 -8.36
CA LYS A 227 16.66 3.01 -8.23
C LYS A 227 18.00 2.83 -8.93
N ALA A 228 18.38 3.80 -9.77
CA ALA A 228 19.69 3.82 -10.39
C ALA A 228 20.81 3.73 -9.33
N GLY A 229 21.87 3.00 -9.68
CA GLY A 229 23.03 2.74 -8.82
C GLY A 229 23.97 3.94 -8.67
#